data_AF-A0A7Y6XNX6-F1
#
_entry.id   AF-A0A7Y6XNX6-F1
#
_cell.length_a   1.000
_cell.length_b   1.000
_cell.length_c   1.000
_cell.angle_alpha   90.00
_cell.angle_beta   90.00
_cell.angle_gamma   90.00
#
_symmetry.space_group_name_H-M   'P 1'
#
loop_
_entity.id
_entity.type
_entity.pdbx_description
1 polymer ?
#
loop_
_entity_poly.entity_id
_entity_poly.type
_entity_poly.pdbx_seq_one_letter_code
_entity_poly.pdbx_strand_id
1 'polypeptide(L)' 'MRKDIDMPEVTGVKICIGKSINKMGESEWHVYLINKNLIELENVMIVSKGYEDKSADARKTSTLRHMIEKV' A
#
# COMPACT_ATOMS: atom_id res chain seq x y z
N MET A 1 -18.06 11.38 -14.96
CA MET A 1 -17.81 9.99 -14.53
C MET A 1 -17.19 9.90 -13.14
N ARG A 2 -15.90 10.24 -12.90
CA ARG A 2 -15.34 10.20 -11.53
C ARG A 2 -16.08 11.09 -10.51
N LYS A 3 -16.68 12.18 -10.97
CA LYS A 3 -17.44 13.14 -10.13
C LYS A 3 -18.85 12.65 -9.76
N ASP A 4 -19.33 11.60 -10.41
CA ASP A 4 -20.69 11.08 -10.25
C ASP A 4 -20.71 9.80 -9.40
N ILE A 5 -19.54 9.39 -8.88
CA ILE A 5 -19.38 8.20 -8.03
C ILE A 5 -19.23 8.70 -6.60
N ASP A 6 -20.16 8.27 -5.75
CA ASP A 6 -20.02 8.48 -4.32
C ASP A 6 -18.89 7.58 -3.80
N MET A 7 -17.86 8.19 -3.21
CA MET A 7 -16.73 7.46 -2.63
C MET A 7 -16.99 7.30 -1.13
N PRO A 8 -17.50 6.14 -0.67
CA PRO A 8 -17.69 5.92 0.75
C PRO A 8 -16.35 5.96 1.46
N GLU A 9 -16.38 6.45 2.71
CA GLU A 9 -15.19 6.47 3.55
C GLU A 9 -14.76 5.03 3.88
N VAL A 10 -13.46 4.76 3.74
CA VAL A 10 -12.89 3.46 4.10
C VAL A 10 -12.72 3.39 5.62
N THR A 11 -13.50 2.53 6.27
CA THR A 11 -13.43 2.29 7.71
C THR A 11 -12.69 1.01 8.06
N GLY A 12 -12.02 0.99 9.22
CA GLY A 12 -11.42 -0.24 9.76
C GLY A 12 -10.17 -0.78 9.03
N VAL A 13 -9.72 -0.16 7.93
CA VAL A 13 -8.47 -0.54 7.26
C VAL A 13 -7.35 0.43 7.65
N LYS A 14 -6.18 -0.11 8.01
CA LYS A 14 -4.98 0.67 8.38
C LYS A 14 -3.75 0.19 7.61
N ILE A 15 -2.81 1.10 7.40
CA ILE A 15 -1.48 0.80 6.85
C ILE A 15 -0.44 1.09 7.92
N CYS A 16 0.50 0.18 8.10
CA CYS A 16 1.67 0.37 8.96
C CYS A 16 2.94 0.20 8.14
N ILE A 17 3.94 1.04 8.40
CA ILE A 17 5.26 0.95 7.77
C ILE A 17 6.26 0.62 8.88
N GLY A 18 6.90 -0.54 8.76
CA GLY A 18 7.92 -1.00 9.68
C GLY A 18 9.30 -0.99 9.04
N LYS A 19 10.33 -0.66 9.82
CA LYS A 19 11.73 -0.77 9.42
C LYS A 19 12.39 -1.88 10.23
N SER A 20 13.07 -2.81 9.56
CA SER A 20 13.92 -3.83 10.17
C SER A 20 15.33 -3.75 9.61
N ILE A 21 16.29 -4.38 10.30
CA ILE A 21 17.63 -4.59 9.79
C ILE A 21 17.77 -6.07 9.42
N ASN A 22 18.17 -6.35 8.19
CA ASN A 22 18.33 -7.73 7.73
C ASN A 22 19.66 -8.35 8.22
N LYS A 23 19.89 -9.62 7.91
CA LYS A 23 21.10 -10.34 8.34
C LYS A 23 22.41 -9.73 7.80
N MET A 24 22.33 -8.94 6.73
CA MET A 24 23.47 -8.24 6.11
C MET A 24 23.71 -6.85 6.72
N GLY A 25 22.89 -6.43 7.68
CA GLY A 25 22.98 -5.09 8.28
C GLY A 25 22.27 -4.00 7.47
N GLU A 26 21.54 -4.37 6.42
CA GLU A 26 20.85 -3.42 5.55
C GLU A 26 19.45 -3.10 6.07
N SER A 27 18.97 -1.89 5.76
CA SER A 27 17.61 -1.46 6.10
C SER A 27 16.59 -2.13 5.18
N GLU A 28 15.68 -2.90 5.75
CA GLU A 28 14.49 -3.41 5.09
C GLU A 28 13.25 -2.66 5.55
N TRP A 29 12.35 -2.41 4.60
CA TRP A 29 11.08 -1.73 4.84
C TRP A 29 9.93 -2.67 4.51
N HIS A 30 9.00 -2.77 5.45
CA HIS A 30 7.82 -3.60 5.36
C HIS A 30 6.58 -2.73 5.41
N VAL A 31 5.62 -3.03 4.55
CA VAL A 31 4.30 -2.36 4.54
C VAL A 31 3.25 -3.40 4.89
N TYR A 32 2.47 -3.13 5.93
CA TYR A 32 1.43 -4.01 6.43
C TYR A 32 0.06 -3.38 6.16
N LEU A 33 -0.85 -4.17 5.59
CA LEU A 33 -2.28 -3.88 5.59
C LEU A 33 -2.89 -4.55 6.82
N ILE A 34 -3.65 -3.79 7.61
CA ILE A 34 -4.31 -4.28 8.82
C ILE A 34 -5.81 -4.10 8.65
N ASN A 35 -6.53 -5.21 8.55
CA ASN A 35 -7.98 -5.24 8.59
C ASN A 35 -8.45 -5.31 10.05
N LYS A 36 -9.04 -4.22 10.56
CA LYS A 36 -9.66 -4.14 11.89
C LYS A 36 -11.18 -4.36 11.86
N ASN A 37 -11.74 -4.70 10.70
CA ASN A 37 -13.16 -5.02 10.60
C ASN A 37 -13.41 -6.44 11.10
N LEU A 38 -14.66 -6.73 11.46
CA LEU A 38 -15.11 -8.10 11.75
C LEU A 38 -15.46 -8.88 10.46
N ILE A 39 -15.34 -8.23 9.30
CA ILE A 39 -15.57 -8.80 7.98
C ILE A 39 -14.23 -8.91 7.24
N GLU A 40 -14.09 -9.99 6.47
CA GLU A 40 -12.93 -10.22 5.59
C GLU A 40 -12.95 -9.25 4.41
N LEU A 41 -11.78 -8.76 4.01
CA LEU A 41 -11.62 -7.99 2.79
C LEU A 41 -11.31 -8.95 1.63
N GLU A 42 -12.09 -8.85 0.56
CA GLU A 42 -11.87 -9.65 -0.65
C GLU A 42 -11.32 -8.79 -1.79
N ASN A 43 -10.51 -9.40 -2.67
CA ASN A 43 -9.98 -8.78 -3.89
C ASN A 43 -9.19 -7.47 -3.65
N VAL A 44 -8.28 -7.50 -2.66
CA VAL A 44 -7.48 -6.33 -2.29
C VAL A 44 -6.33 -6.14 -3.28
N MET A 45 -6.32 -5.01 -3.99
CA MET A 45 -5.22 -4.64 -4.89
C MET A 45 -4.28 -3.63 -4.22
N ILE A 46 -3.03 -4.04 -4.01
CA ILE A 46 -1.96 -3.17 -3.53
C ILE A 46 -1.14 -2.69 -4.74
N VAL A 47 -1.07 -1.37 -4.91
CA VAL A 47 -0.29 -0.73 -5.97
C VAL A 47 0.84 0.07 -5.33
N SER A 48 2.08 -0.25 -5.65
CA SER A 48 3.26 0.44 -5.13
C SER A 48 4.11 1.05 -6.23
N LYS A 49 4.73 2.18 -5.91
CA LYS A 49 5.65 2.91 -6.79
C LYS A 49 6.63 3.71 -5.95
N GLY A 50 7.91 3.57 -6.24
CA GLY A 50 8.99 4.34 -5.61
C GLY A 50 9.27 5.63 -6.38
N TYR A 51 9.61 6.67 -5.62
CA TYR A 51 9.99 7.99 -6.12
C TYR A 51 11.22 8.44 -5.33
N GLU A 52 12.20 9.02 -6.02
CA GLU A 52 13.41 9.55 -5.38
C GLU A 52 13.12 10.85 -4.61
N ASP A 53 12.25 11.70 -5.16
CA ASP A 53 11.78 12.92 -4.51
C ASP A 53 10.32 13.27 -4.91
N LYS A 54 9.82 14.43 -4.46
CA LYS A 54 8.46 14.92 -4.73
C LYS A 54 8.34 15.77 -6.02
N SER A 55 9.44 15.98 -6.75
CA SER A 55 9.43 16.76 -7.99
C SER A 55 8.71 16.00 -9.12
N ALA A 56 8.22 16.74 -10.11
CA ALA A 56 7.55 16.14 -11.26
C ALA A 56 8.51 15.25 -12.09
N ASP A 57 9.78 15.66 -12.15
CA ASP A 57 10.86 15.06 -12.92
C ASP A 57 11.63 13.97 -12.14
N ALA A 58 11.20 13.67 -10.91
CA ALA A 58 11.79 12.64 -10.07
C ALA A 58 11.90 11.31 -10.81
N ARG A 59 13.01 10.60 -10.60
CA ARG A 59 13.13 9.22 -11.07
C ARG A 59 12.10 8.35 -10.37
N LYS A 60 11.40 7.52 -11.15
CA LYS A 60 10.30 6.66 -10.69
C LYS A 60 10.66 5.21 -10.95
N THR A 61 10.32 4.33 -10.02
CA THR A 61 10.37 2.89 -10.29
C THR A 61 9.19 2.46 -11.16
N SER A 62 9.24 1.24 -11.68
CA SER A 62 8.06 0.57 -12.23
C SER A 62 6.94 0.49 -11.19
N THR A 63 5.70 0.52 -11.67
CA THR A 63 4.52 0.29 -10.82
C THR A 63 4.37 -1.21 -10.57
N LEU A 64 4.41 -1.63 -9.31
CA LEU A 64 4.12 -3.00 -8.90
C LEU A 64 2.66 -3.12 -8.48
N ARG A 65 2.06 -4.26 -8.77
CA ARG A 65 0.67 -4.57 -8.41
C ARG A 65 0.62 -5.96 -7.82
N HIS A 66 0.09 -6.05 -6.61
CA HIS A 66 -0.11 -7.30 -5.89
C HIS A 66 -1.59 -7.45 -5.59
N MET A 67 -2.17 -8.56 -6.01
CA MET A 67 -3.53 -8.93 -5.64
C MET A 67 -3.45 -9.84 -4.41
N ILE A 68 -4.25 -9.52 -3.40
CA ILE A 68 -4.47 -10.38 -2.24
C ILE A 68 -5.94 -10.77 -2.27
N GLU A 69 -6.21 -12.06 -2.32
CA GLU A 69 -7.58 -12.56 -2.46
C GLU A 69 -8.41 -12.26 -1.21
N LYS A 70 -7.84 -12.46 -0.01
CA LYS A 70 -8.52 -12.36 1.29
C LYS A 70 -7.61 -11.81 2.38
N VAL A 71 -8.10 -10.86 3.21
CA VAL A 71 -7.40 -10.27 4.40
C VAL A 71 -8.33 -10.02 5.58
#